data_AF-A0A1V5R2B6-F1
#
_entry.id   AF-A0A1V5R2B6-F1
#
_cell.length_a   1.000
_cell.length_b   1.000
_cell.length_c   1.000
_cell.angle_alpha   90.00
_cell.angle_beta   90.00
_cell.angle_gamma   90.00
#
_symmetry.space_group_name_H-M   'P 1'
#
loop_
_entity.id
_entity.type
_entity.pdbx_description
1 polymer ?
#
loop_
_entity_poly.entity_id
_entity_poly.type
_entity_poly.pdbx_seq_one_letter_code
_entity_poly.pdbx_strand_id
1 'polypeptide(L)'
;MKNTKKVLLTFGAIVLGMTVTSSVSAVVAVQEGQLGTRVQTATQNAGVSTTLRNAVQTAVAGAIARCPNIEPRIQVKVGNFDNNKIRHMEAYANMKERLAKIDARLAEKGLDTSKLKSELVVLDEKIKKFATDYSTYITKLKESQASVCGQSEGKFLAKIKEAKAGMKVVHQDALDIRAYYVNTIKPELQDLKKQLNDLRTTSSPATNLDLSSEGQVDSSVDTSEEAESSAGITQ
;
A
#
# COMPACT_ATOMS: atom_id res chain seq x y z
N MET A 1 36.89 27.50 26.52
CA MET A 1 36.00 28.36 25.71
C MET A 1 34.90 27.48 25.12
N LYS A 2 33.68 27.58 25.67
CA LYS A 2 32.53 26.74 25.31
C LYS A 2 31.66 27.53 24.32
N ASN A 3 31.55 27.06 23.07
CA ASN A 3 30.73 27.70 22.03
C ASN A 3 29.43 26.92 21.84
N THR A 4 28.38 27.34 22.53
CA THR A 4 27.01 26.83 22.39
C THR A 4 26.28 27.65 21.33
N LYS A 5 26.18 27.11 20.11
CA LYS A 5 25.26 27.65 19.10
C LYS A 5 23.87 27.08 19.34
N LYS A 6 23.00 27.89 19.94
CA LYS A 6 21.54 27.69 19.94
C LYS A 6 21.03 27.86 18.50
N VAL A 7 20.52 26.79 17.90
CA VAL A 7 19.73 26.87 16.67
C VAL A 7 18.27 26.72 17.08
N LEU A 8 17.58 27.86 17.10
CA LEU A 8 16.14 27.98 17.28
C LEU A 8 15.55 28.10 15.88
N LEU A 9 15.01 27.03 15.33
CA LEU A 9 14.26 27.07 14.06
C LEU A 9 12.81 26.70 14.34
N THR A 10 12.04 27.74 14.59
CA THR A 10 10.60 27.81 14.49
C THR A 10 10.18 27.45 13.06
N PHE A 11 9.61 26.25 12.86
CA PHE A 11 8.86 25.96 11.64
C PHE A 11 7.40 26.34 11.88
N GLY A 12 7.02 27.43 11.21
CA GLY A 12 5.70 28.01 11.25
C GLY A 12 4.64 27.07 10.68
N ALA A 13 3.51 27.04 11.37
CA ALA A 13 2.26 26.50 10.87
C ALA A 13 1.76 27.36 9.70
N ILE A 14 1.94 26.88 8.47
CA ILE A 14 1.23 27.41 7.31
C ILE A 14 -0.10 26.66 7.23
N VAL A 15 -1.13 27.26 7.81
CA VAL A 15 -2.53 26.90 7.55
C VAL A 15 -2.88 27.48 6.19
N LEU A 16 -2.70 26.68 5.13
CA LEU A 16 -3.26 27.01 3.82
C LEU A 16 -4.71 26.51 3.78
N GLY A 17 -5.64 27.40 4.11
CA GLY A 17 -7.07 27.18 3.86
C GLY A 17 -7.32 27.17 2.36
N MET A 18 -7.48 25.99 1.77
CA MET A 18 -8.07 25.85 0.44
C MET A 18 -9.59 25.90 0.57
N THR A 19 -10.15 27.10 0.45
CA THR A 19 -11.57 27.30 0.13
C THR A 19 -11.79 26.88 -1.32
N VAL A 20 -12.34 25.69 -1.54
CA VAL A 20 -12.84 25.29 -2.86
C VAL A 20 -14.19 25.97 -3.06
N THR A 21 -14.18 27.15 -3.68
CA THR A 21 -15.40 27.78 -4.18
C THR A 21 -15.91 26.96 -5.36
N SER A 22 -17.03 26.26 -5.16
CA SER A 22 -17.81 25.62 -6.19
C SER A 22 -18.44 26.68 -7.10
N SER A 23 -17.77 27.00 -8.20
CA SER A 23 -18.34 27.80 -9.28
C SER A 23 -19.37 26.96 -10.04
N VAL A 24 -20.64 27.17 -9.72
CA VAL A 24 -21.80 26.78 -10.54
C VAL A 24 -21.86 27.76 -11.71
N SER A 25 -21.24 27.40 -12.84
CA SER A 25 -21.51 28.10 -14.10
C SER A 25 -22.74 27.49 -14.74
N ALA A 26 -23.89 28.06 -14.40
CA ALA A 26 -25.07 28.01 -15.23
C ALA A 26 -24.79 28.80 -16.52
N VAL A 27 -24.73 28.12 -17.66
CA VAL A 27 -24.86 28.77 -18.97
C VAL A 27 -26.22 28.37 -19.52
N VAL A 28 -27.22 29.18 -19.17
CA VAL A 28 -28.48 29.29 -19.90
C VAL A 28 -28.25 30.41 -20.92
N ALA A 29 -27.84 30.04 -22.13
CA ALA A 29 -27.91 30.95 -23.27
C ALA A 29 -29.26 30.74 -23.93
N VAL A 30 -30.17 31.68 -23.64
CA VAL A 30 -31.41 31.92 -24.37
C VAL A 30 -31.03 32.45 -25.75
N GLN A 31 -31.44 31.75 -26.80
CA GLN A 31 -31.46 32.28 -28.16
C GLN A 31 -32.92 32.37 -28.60
N GLU A 32 -33.53 33.53 -28.34
CA GLU A 32 -34.76 33.97 -28.98
C GLU A 32 -34.42 34.55 -30.36
N GLY A 33 -35.15 34.10 -31.39
CA GLY A 33 -35.16 34.79 -32.68
C GLY A 33 -34.89 33.90 -33.89
N GLN A 34 -35.83 33.02 -34.24
CA GLN A 34 -36.28 32.88 -35.63
C GLN A 34 -37.62 32.11 -35.69
N LEU A 35 -38.69 32.89 -35.54
CA LEU A 35 -40.04 32.53 -35.97
C LEU A 35 -40.07 32.64 -37.51
N GLY A 36 -40.30 31.54 -38.21
CA GLY A 36 -40.55 31.60 -39.66
C GLY A 36 -40.44 30.26 -40.36
N THR A 37 -41.59 29.60 -40.56
CA THR A 37 -41.84 28.56 -41.57
C THR A 37 -41.05 27.23 -41.47
N ARG A 38 -41.51 26.32 -40.59
CA ARG A 38 -41.60 24.88 -40.92
C ARG A 38 -42.58 24.13 -40.00
N VAL A 39 -43.86 24.48 -40.12
CA VAL A 39 -44.96 23.63 -39.67
C VAL A 39 -45.14 22.54 -40.74
N GLN A 40 -45.36 21.30 -40.31
CA GLN A 40 -45.47 20.05 -41.10
C GLN A 40 -44.17 19.24 -41.26
N THR A 41 -43.67 18.68 -40.16
CA THR A 41 -43.19 17.28 -40.08
C THR A 41 -43.15 16.85 -38.62
N ALA A 42 -44.31 16.80 -37.96
CA ALA A 42 -44.43 16.38 -36.57
C ALA A 42 -45.64 15.45 -36.38
N THR A 43 -45.79 14.42 -37.23
CA THR A 43 -46.80 13.36 -36.99
C THR A 43 -46.48 12.03 -37.69
N GLN A 44 -45.21 11.60 -37.79
CA GLN A 44 -44.89 10.25 -38.32
C GLN A 44 -43.65 9.59 -37.71
N ASN A 45 -43.41 9.71 -36.40
CA ASN A 45 -42.40 8.91 -35.69
C ASN A 45 -42.95 8.26 -34.40
N ALA A 46 -44.24 7.93 -34.37
CA ALA A 46 -44.86 7.19 -33.26
C ALA A 46 -44.46 5.70 -33.22
N GLY A 47 -43.85 5.16 -34.29
CA GLY A 47 -43.49 3.73 -34.42
C GLY A 47 -42.06 3.36 -34.00
N VAL A 48 -41.12 4.32 -33.93
CA VAL A 48 -39.71 4.05 -33.57
C VAL A 48 -39.52 3.97 -32.04
N SER A 49 -40.53 4.35 -31.27
CA SER A 49 -40.44 4.53 -29.81
C SER A 49 -40.70 3.25 -29.00
N THR A 50 -41.44 2.27 -29.52
CA THR A 50 -41.77 1.04 -28.79
C THR A 50 -40.63 0.02 -28.78
N THR A 51 -39.92 -0.16 -29.90
CA THR A 51 -38.78 -1.08 -29.97
C THR A 51 -37.63 -0.62 -29.08
N LEU A 52 -37.32 0.68 -29.06
CA LEU A 52 -36.28 1.24 -28.19
C LEU A 52 -36.67 1.14 -26.71
N ARG A 53 -37.94 1.42 -26.37
CA ARG A 53 -38.46 1.25 -25.00
C ARG A 53 -38.38 -0.21 -24.54
N ASN A 54 -38.79 -1.16 -25.38
CA ASN A 54 -38.71 -2.58 -25.06
C ASN A 54 -37.27 -3.06 -24.90
N ALA A 55 -36.34 -2.65 -25.77
CA ALA A 55 -34.93 -2.99 -25.65
C ALA A 55 -34.30 -2.43 -24.35
N VAL A 56 -34.60 -1.18 -23.99
CA VAL A 56 -34.17 -0.57 -22.73
C VAL A 56 -34.77 -1.33 -21.54
N GLN A 57 -36.04 -1.71 -21.61
CA GLN A 57 -36.72 -2.40 -20.52
C GLN A 57 -36.21 -3.85 -20.34
N THR A 58 -35.89 -4.55 -21.42
CA THR A 58 -35.24 -5.88 -21.38
C THR A 58 -33.81 -5.77 -20.83
N ALA A 59 -33.05 -4.75 -21.22
CA ALA A 59 -31.71 -4.51 -20.66
C ALA A 59 -31.75 -4.21 -19.16
N VAL A 60 -32.69 -3.36 -18.72
CA VAL A 60 -32.89 -3.03 -17.30
C VAL A 60 -33.34 -4.26 -16.50
N ALA A 61 -34.28 -5.06 -17.02
CA ALA A 61 -34.71 -6.30 -16.38
C ALA A 61 -33.57 -7.34 -16.27
N GLY A 62 -32.75 -7.46 -17.32
CA GLY A 62 -31.57 -8.32 -17.33
C GLY A 62 -30.49 -7.88 -16.33
N ALA A 63 -30.31 -6.57 -16.13
CA ALA A 63 -29.42 -6.03 -15.11
C ALA A 63 -29.93 -6.34 -13.69
N ILE A 64 -31.23 -6.13 -13.43
CA ILE A 64 -31.88 -6.43 -12.14
C ILE A 64 -31.78 -7.93 -11.82
N ALA A 65 -31.97 -8.81 -12.80
CA ALA A 65 -31.88 -10.27 -12.60
C ALA A 65 -30.46 -10.76 -12.19
N ARG A 66 -29.40 -10.01 -12.52
CA ARG A 66 -28.01 -10.37 -12.19
C ARG A 66 -27.58 -9.90 -10.80
N CYS A 67 -28.29 -8.93 -10.24
CA CYS A 67 -28.03 -8.32 -8.94
C CYS A 67 -27.82 -9.30 -7.78
N PRO A 68 -28.72 -10.29 -7.53
CA PRO A 68 -28.57 -11.23 -6.43
C PRO A 68 -27.31 -12.11 -6.54
N ASN A 69 -26.70 -12.21 -7.72
CA ASN A 69 -25.46 -12.94 -7.92
C ASN A 69 -24.20 -12.06 -7.80
N ILE A 70 -24.32 -10.76 -8.08
CA ILE A 70 -23.17 -9.82 -8.10
C ILE A 70 -22.88 -9.31 -6.70
N GLU A 71 -23.91 -8.96 -5.94
CA GLU A 71 -23.78 -8.43 -4.59
C GLU A 71 -22.99 -9.34 -3.63
N PRO A 72 -23.32 -10.65 -3.46
CA PRO A 72 -22.55 -11.52 -2.59
C PRO A 72 -21.10 -11.70 -3.06
N ARG A 73 -20.85 -11.65 -4.38
CA ARG A 73 -19.48 -11.72 -4.92
C ARG A 73 -18.67 -10.49 -4.55
N ILE A 74 -19.26 -9.30 -4.60
CA ILE A 74 -18.60 -8.07 -4.17
C ILE A 74 -18.33 -8.12 -2.67
N GLN A 75 -19.30 -8.56 -1.86
CA GLN A 75 -19.13 -8.70 -0.42
C GLN A 75 -17.98 -9.65 -0.06
N VAL A 76 -17.88 -10.81 -0.71
CA VAL A 76 -16.76 -11.75 -0.53
C VAL A 76 -15.43 -11.10 -0.92
N LYS A 77 -15.39 -10.36 -2.04
CA LYS A 77 -14.18 -9.64 -2.45
C LYS A 77 -13.77 -8.59 -1.43
N VAL A 78 -14.72 -7.79 -0.94
CA VAL A 78 -14.49 -6.80 0.12
C VAL A 78 -13.90 -7.48 1.37
N GLY A 79 -14.49 -8.57 1.85
CA GLY A 79 -13.97 -9.32 2.99
C GLY A 79 -12.55 -9.85 2.78
N ASN A 80 -12.25 -10.37 1.58
CA ASN A 80 -10.89 -10.81 1.24
C ASN A 80 -9.88 -9.66 1.25
N PHE A 81 -10.27 -8.47 0.78
CA PHE A 81 -9.41 -7.28 0.81
C PHE A 81 -9.22 -6.75 2.23
N ASP A 82 -10.26 -6.73 3.07
CA ASP A 82 -10.14 -6.38 4.49
C ASP A 82 -9.15 -7.34 5.21
N ASN A 83 -9.28 -8.65 4.98
CA ASN A 83 -8.35 -9.64 5.54
C ASN A 83 -6.91 -9.48 5.01
N ASN A 84 -6.74 -9.21 3.72
CA ASN A 84 -5.41 -8.96 3.16
C ASN A 84 -4.77 -7.68 3.72
N LYS A 85 -5.55 -6.61 3.94
CA LYS A 85 -5.07 -5.40 4.61
C LYS A 85 -4.51 -5.73 5.99
N ILE A 86 -5.26 -6.48 6.80
CA ILE A 86 -4.84 -6.91 8.14
C ILE A 86 -3.49 -7.63 8.07
N ARG A 87 -3.37 -8.64 7.19
CA ARG A 87 -2.13 -9.41 7.01
C ARG A 87 -0.93 -8.52 6.63
N HIS A 88 -1.12 -7.56 5.74
CA HIS A 88 -0.05 -6.61 5.38
C HIS A 88 0.35 -5.73 6.58
N MET A 89 -0.64 -5.21 7.32
CA MET A 89 -0.38 -4.34 8.47
C MET A 89 0.34 -5.08 9.59
N GLU A 90 -0.01 -6.34 9.86
CA GLU A 90 0.71 -7.21 10.81
C GLU A 90 2.16 -7.43 10.38
N ALA A 91 2.38 -7.74 9.10
CA ALA A 91 3.74 -7.92 8.57
C ALA A 91 4.59 -6.64 8.72
N TYR A 92 4.00 -5.47 8.45
CA TYR A 92 4.68 -4.17 8.62
C TYR A 92 4.92 -3.82 10.08
N ALA A 93 3.99 -4.12 10.98
CA ALA A 93 4.19 -3.95 12.42
C ALA A 93 5.35 -4.81 12.93
N ASN A 94 5.40 -6.08 12.55
CA ASN A 94 6.49 -7.00 12.90
C ASN A 94 7.84 -6.53 12.35
N MET A 95 7.85 -6.00 11.12
CA MET A 95 9.06 -5.42 10.51
C MET A 95 9.58 -4.23 11.33
N LYS A 96 8.70 -3.28 11.67
CA LYS A 96 9.05 -2.11 12.48
C LYS A 96 9.58 -2.50 13.86
N GLU A 97 8.92 -3.44 14.53
CA GLU A 97 9.35 -3.91 15.85
C GLU A 97 10.76 -4.52 15.81
N ARG A 98 11.04 -5.35 14.80
CA ARG A 98 12.37 -5.95 14.61
C ARG A 98 13.44 -4.89 14.36
N LEU A 99 13.13 -3.89 13.54
CA LEU A 99 14.06 -2.79 13.26
C LEU A 99 14.33 -1.94 14.50
N ALA A 100 13.31 -1.63 15.30
CA ALA A 100 13.46 -0.91 16.56
C ALA A 100 14.33 -1.69 17.57
N LYS A 101 14.18 -3.01 17.65
CA LYS A 101 15.04 -3.87 18.49
C LYS A 101 16.50 -3.86 18.01
N ILE A 102 16.74 -3.80 16.70
CA ILE A 102 18.09 -3.71 16.15
C ILE A 102 18.70 -2.35 16.48
N ASP A 103 17.96 -1.26 16.25
CA ASP A 103 18.38 0.10 16.58
C ASP A 103 18.80 0.24 18.06
N ALA A 104 17.95 -0.24 18.99
CA ALA A 104 18.25 -0.22 20.42
C ALA A 104 19.55 -0.96 20.76
N ARG A 105 19.74 -2.18 20.23
CA ARG A 105 20.95 -2.99 20.46
C ARG A 105 22.22 -2.39 19.87
N LEU A 106 22.12 -1.63 18.78
CA LEU A 106 23.26 -0.95 18.17
C LEU A 106 23.62 0.31 18.96
N ALA A 107 22.61 1.07 19.39
CA ALA A 107 22.79 2.24 20.24
C ALA A 107 23.41 1.88 21.61
N GLU A 108 22.97 0.78 22.24
CA GLU A 108 23.57 0.26 23.48
C GLU A 108 25.07 -0.07 23.34
N LYS A 109 25.52 -0.38 22.13
CA LYS A 109 26.93 -0.65 21.82
C LYS A 109 27.72 0.60 21.41
N GLY A 110 27.10 1.78 21.52
CA GLY A 110 27.73 3.06 21.22
C GLY A 110 27.84 3.40 19.73
N LEU A 111 27.13 2.68 18.85
CA LEU A 111 27.07 3.07 17.43
C LEU A 111 26.08 4.23 17.23
N ASP A 112 26.41 5.13 16.30
CA ASP A 112 25.49 6.19 15.89
C ASP A 112 24.41 5.61 14.95
N THR A 113 23.17 5.55 15.44
CA THR A 113 22.02 5.07 14.67
C THR A 113 21.08 6.19 14.20
N SER A 114 21.53 7.45 14.24
CA SER A 114 20.72 8.61 13.87
C SER A 114 20.10 8.50 12.48
N LYS A 115 20.88 8.01 11.49
CA LYS A 115 20.42 7.78 10.13
C LYS A 115 19.34 6.70 10.06
N LEU A 116 19.59 5.52 10.64
CA LEU A 116 18.60 4.44 10.71
C LEU A 116 17.28 4.93 11.33
N LYS A 117 17.32 5.70 12.43
CA LYS A 117 16.10 6.27 13.05
C LYS A 117 15.32 7.17 12.09
N SER A 118 16.02 8.02 11.35
CA SER A 118 15.37 8.88 10.34
C SER A 118 14.71 8.05 9.24
N GLU A 119 15.37 6.99 8.77
CA GLU A 119 14.82 6.10 7.76
C GLU A 119 13.59 5.32 8.27
N LEU A 120 13.56 4.93 9.55
CA LEU A 120 12.39 4.28 10.16
C LEU A 120 11.17 5.20 10.22
N VAL A 121 11.35 6.52 10.36
CA VAL A 121 10.24 7.49 10.27
C VAL A 121 9.66 7.51 8.86
N VAL A 122 10.51 7.57 7.83
CA VAL A 122 10.06 7.56 6.43
C VAL A 122 9.37 6.24 6.06
N LEU A 123 9.87 5.10 6.58
CA LEU A 123 9.20 3.81 6.40
C LEU A 123 7.79 3.82 7.02
N ASP A 124 7.64 4.39 8.22
CA ASP A 124 6.35 4.49 8.90
C ASP A 124 5.35 5.37 8.11
N GLU A 125 5.82 6.49 7.55
CA GLU A 125 4.99 7.34 6.68
C GLU A 125 4.50 6.58 5.44
N LYS A 126 5.37 5.79 4.79
CA LYS A 126 4.97 4.93 3.65
C LYS A 126 3.93 3.88 4.05
N ILE A 127 4.08 3.25 5.21
CA ILE A 127 3.11 2.28 5.75
C ILE A 127 1.76 2.97 6.04
N LYS A 128 1.77 4.16 6.63
CA LYS A 128 0.55 4.96 6.88
C LYS A 128 -0.17 5.36 5.59
N LYS A 129 0.60 5.73 4.56
CA LYS A 129 0.05 6.01 3.23
C LYS A 129 -0.63 4.78 2.64
N PHE A 130 0.08 3.64 2.61
CA PHE A 130 -0.49 2.36 2.18
C PHE A 130 -1.80 2.03 2.90
N ALA A 131 -1.84 2.17 4.23
CA ALA A 131 -3.05 1.88 5.01
C ALA A 131 -4.23 2.81 4.66
N THR A 132 -3.95 4.08 4.40
CA THR A 132 -4.94 5.09 3.98
C THR A 132 -5.49 4.79 2.58
N ASP A 133 -4.60 4.53 1.63
CA ASP A 133 -4.97 4.24 0.24
C ASP A 133 -5.71 2.90 0.12
N TYR A 134 -5.34 1.90 0.93
CA TYR A 134 -6.08 0.64 1.04
C TYR A 134 -7.50 0.86 1.58
N SER A 135 -7.64 1.65 2.63
CA SER A 135 -8.96 1.97 3.20
C SER A 135 -9.84 2.70 2.18
N THR A 136 -9.26 3.65 1.45
CA THR A 136 -9.94 4.39 0.39
C THR A 136 -10.40 3.46 -0.74
N TYR A 137 -9.55 2.52 -1.15
CA TYR A 137 -9.91 1.49 -2.13
C TYR A 137 -11.10 0.64 -1.66
N ILE A 138 -11.07 0.13 -0.42
CA ILE A 138 -12.16 -0.68 0.13
C ILE A 138 -13.46 0.13 0.20
N THR A 139 -13.41 1.39 0.63
CA THR A 139 -14.58 2.27 0.66
C THR A 139 -15.20 2.43 -0.73
N LYS A 140 -14.38 2.72 -1.76
CA LYS A 140 -14.87 2.83 -3.16
C LYS A 140 -15.47 1.53 -3.67
N LEU A 141 -14.92 0.38 -3.26
CA LEU A 141 -15.47 -0.92 -3.61
C LEU A 141 -16.83 -1.16 -2.92
N LYS A 142 -16.96 -0.79 -1.64
CA LYS A 142 -18.23 -0.85 -0.89
C LYS A 142 -19.28 0.09 -1.51
N GLU A 143 -18.91 1.30 -1.90
CA GLU A 143 -19.81 2.23 -2.62
C GLU A 143 -20.30 1.66 -3.95
N SER A 144 -19.47 0.88 -4.65
CA SER A 144 -19.90 0.21 -5.88
C SER A 144 -21.01 -0.80 -5.62
N GLN A 145 -21.00 -1.49 -4.47
CA GLN A 145 -22.03 -2.45 -4.08
C GLN A 145 -23.41 -1.79 -4.02
N ALA A 146 -23.50 -0.59 -3.44
CA ALA A 146 -24.75 0.17 -3.35
C ALA A 146 -25.34 0.57 -4.72
N SER A 147 -24.53 0.53 -5.79
CA SER A 147 -24.94 0.87 -7.15
C SER A 147 -25.27 -0.34 -8.03
N VAL A 148 -25.03 -1.58 -7.56
CA VAL A 148 -25.23 -2.82 -8.33
C VAL A 148 -26.68 -3.00 -8.76
N CYS A 149 -27.63 -2.68 -7.86
CA CYS A 149 -29.03 -3.07 -7.97
C CYS A 149 -29.98 -1.95 -8.41
N GLY A 150 -29.45 -0.79 -8.82
CA GLY A 150 -30.24 0.36 -9.29
C GLY A 150 -30.28 0.51 -10.82
N GLN A 151 -31.13 1.40 -11.34
CA GLN A 151 -31.22 1.73 -12.78
C GLN A 151 -29.98 2.49 -13.34
N SER A 152 -28.82 2.38 -12.71
CA SER A 152 -27.65 3.20 -13.01
C SER A 152 -26.40 2.34 -13.21
N GLU A 153 -26.47 1.41 -14.18
CA GLU A 153 -25.34 0.60 -14.63
C GLU A 153 -24.09 1.45 -14.92
N GLY A 154 -24.27 2.63 -15.50
CA GLY A 154 -23.19 3.60 -15.72
C GLY A 154 -22.47 4.05 -14.43
N LYS A 155 -23.21 4.26 -13.33
CA LYS A 155 -22.62 4.64 -12.03
C LYS A 155 -21.86 3.47 -11.41
N PHE A 156 -22.39 2.25 -11.51
CA PHE A 156 -21.70 1.05 -11.06
C PHE A 156 -20.36 0.86 -11.78
N LEU A 157 -20.36 0.94 -13.12
CA LEU A 157 -19.13 0.80 -13.92
C LEU A 157 -18.11 1.89 -13.61
N ALA A 158 -18.56 3.14 -13.43
CA ALA A 158 -17.70 4.24 -13.01
C ALA A 158 -17.03 3.96 -11.65
N LYS A 159 -17.80 3.54 -10.65
CA LYS A 159 -17.30 3.22 -9.30
C LYS A 159 -16.32 2.05 -9.29
N ILE A 160 -16.59 1.00 -10.07
CA ILE A 160 -15.65 -0.12 -10.24
C ILE A 160 -14.35 0.34 -10.91
N LYS A 161 -14.41 1.24 -11.90
CA LYS A 161 -13.21 1.80 -12.54
C LYS A 161 -12.38 2.62 -11.54
N GLU A 162 -13.02 3.42 -10.71
CA GLU A 162 -12.35 4.17 -9.62
C GLU A 162 -11.71 3.23 -8.59
N ALA A 163 -12.42 2.17 -8.18
CA ALA A 163 -11.88 1.17 -7.27
C ALA A 163 -10.65 0.46 -7.88
N LYS A 164 -10.70 0.08 -9.16
CA LYS A 164 -9.55 -0.50 -9.87
C LYS A 164 -8.33 0.43 -9.91
N ALA A 165 -8.56 1.74 -10.08
CA ALA A 165 -7.49 2.72 -10.01
C ALA A 165 -6.88 2.78 -8.60
N GLY A 166 -7.73 2.78 -7.55
CA GLY A 166 -7.28 2.70 -6.16
C GLY A 166 -6.43 1.46 -5.87
N MET A 167 -6.81 0.29 -6.39
CA MET A 167 -6.03 -0.93 -6.20
C MET A 167 -4.61 -0.84 -6.82
N LYS A 168 -4.45 -0.14 -7.95
CA LYS A 168 -3.12 0.10 -8.54
C LYS A 168 -2.25 0.95 -7.62
N VAL A 169 -2.82 1.97 -6.97
CA VAL A 169 -2.12 2.81 -6.00
C VAL A 169 -1.66 1.97 -4.81
N VAL A 170 -2.56 1.17 -4.23
CA VAL A 170 -2.23 0.25 -3.12
C VAL A 170 -1.08 -0.70 -3.47
N HIS A 171 -1.10 -1.25 -4.69
CA HIS A 171 -0.01 -2.12 -5.16
C HIS A 171 1.31 -1.37 -5.27
N GLN A 172 1.28 -0.15 -5.83
CA GLN A 172 2.46 0.70 -5.93
C GLN A 172 3.02 1.05 -4.54
N ASP A 173 2.18 1.39 -3.58
CA ASP A 173 2.63 1.69 -2.21
C ASP A 173 3.32 0.48 -1.56
N ALA A 174 2.80 -0.74 -1.78
CA ALA A 174 3.44 -1.96 -1.29
C ALA A 174 4.83 -2.18 -1.93
N LEU A 175 4.96 -1.89 -3.23
CA LEU A 175 6.25 -1.94 -3.93
C LEU A 175 7.20 -0.86 -3.40
N ASP A 176 6.71 0.35 -3.14
CA ASP A 176 7.50 1.45 -2.61
C ASP A 176 8.02 1.14 -1.21
N ILE A 177 7.21 0.53 -0.35
CA ILE A 177 7.65 0.05 0.97
C ILE A 177 8.76 -0.98 0.83
N ARG A 178 8.59 -1.98 -0.04
CA ARG A 178 9.59 -3.03 -0.29
C ARG A 178 10.89 -2.44 -0.83
N ALA A 179 10.79 -1.57 -1.84
CA ALA A 179 11.92 -0.92 -2.47
C ALA A 179 12.69 -0.06 -1.45
N TYR A 180 11.98 0.71 -0.62
CA TYR A 180 12.61 1.54 0.41
C TYR A 180 13.37 0.69 1.45
N TYR A 181 12.76 -0.41 1.90
CA TYR A 181 13.46 -1.33 2.81
C TYR A 181 14.73 -1.91 2.17
N VAL A 182 14.66 -2.39 0.93
CA VAL A 182 15.78 -3.06 0.25
C VAL A 182 16.90 -2.09 -0.13
N ASN A 183 16.56 -0.88 -0.58
CA ASN A 183 17.52 0.05 -1.18
C ASN A 183 18.05 1.07 -0.17
N THR A 184 17.39 1.24 0.98
CA THR A 184 17.77 2.27 1.97
C THR A 184 18.11 1.63 3.31
N ILE A 185 17.14 0.97 3.95
CA ILE A 185 17.33 0.42 5.30
C ILE A 185 18.31 -0.75 5.32
N LYS A 186 18.21 -1.68 4.36
CA LYS A 186 19.06 -2.88 4.35
C LYS A 186 20.56 -2.54 4.20
N PRO A 187 20.99 -1.66 3.26
CA PRO A 187 22.38 -1.21 3.20
C PRO A 187 22.85 -0.53 4.50
N GLU A 188 22.02 0.30 5.11
CA GLU A 188 22.34 0.95 6.39
C GLU A 188 22.60 -0.07 7.51
N LEU A 189 21.76 -1.11 7.61
CA LEU A 189 21.97 -2.19 8.56
C LEU A 189 23.24 -3.00 8.29
N GLN A 190 23.63 -3.15 7.02
CA GLN A 190 24.88 -3.83 6.65
C GLN A 190 26.10 -3.00 7.05
N ASP A 191 26.05 -1.68 6.87
CA ASP A 191 27.10 -0.77 7.28
C ASP A 191 27.27 -0.76 8.81
N LEU A 192 26.17 -0.61 9.56
CA LEU A 192 26.19 -0.67 11.03
C LEU A 192 26.71 -2.02 11.54
N LYS A 193 26.38 -3.12 10.86
CA LYS A 193 26.92 -4.45 11.18
C LYS A 193 28.44 -4.51 10.97
N LYS A 194 28.95 -3.90 9.91
CA LYS A 194 30.39 -3.82 9.64
C LYS A 194 31.10 -3.02 10.72
N GLN A 195 30.62 -1.81 11.03
CA GLN A 195 31.15 -0.96 12.09
C GLN A 195 31.21 -1.70 13.44
N LEU A 196 30.17 -2.46 13.76
CA LEU A 196 30.11 -3.26 14.99
C LEU A 196 31.21 -4.35 15.03
N ASN A 197 31.51 -4.98 13.89
CA ASN A 197 32.58 -5.98 13.82
C ASN A 197 33.95 -5.33 13.95
N ASP A 198 34.16 -4.17 13.32
CA ASP A 198 35.42 -3.44 13.40
C ASP A 198 35.71 -3.04 14.87
N LEU A 199 34.70 -2.52 15.58
CA LEU A 199 34.81 -2.21 17.01
C LEU A 199 35.24 -3.43 17.84
N ARG A 200 34.65 -4.61 17.58
CA ARG A 200 34.99 -5.85 18.29
C ARG A 200 36.45 -6.27 18.06
N THR A 201 36.95 -6.15 16.83
CA THR A 201 38.34 -6.50 16.52
C THR A 201 39.33 -5.57 17.20
N THR A 202 39.01 -4.27 17.29
CA THR A 202 39.88 -3.28 17.97
C THR A 202 39.89 -3.39 19.49
N SER A 203 38.81 -3.91 20.10
CA SER A 203 38.76 -4.18 21.54
C SER A 203 39.44 -5.49 21.96
N SER A 204 39.82 -6.35 20.99
CA SER A 204 40.33 -7.71 21.22
C SER A 204 41.82 -7.99 20.84
N PRO A 205 42.77 -7.04 20.74
CA PRO A 205 44.18 -7.38 20.60
C PRO A 205 44.96 -7.02 21.88
N ALA A 206 44.79 -7.77 22.97
CA ALA A 206 45.66 -7.66 24.15
C ALA A 206 45.71 -8.92 25.03
N THR A 207 45.67 -10.13 24.48
CA THR A 207 46.22 -11.32 25.20
C THR A 207 46.58 -12.42 24.20
N ASN A 208 47.69 -12.26 23.52
CA ASN A 208 48.52 -13.40 23.11
C ASN A 208 49.96 -12.94 23.23
N LEU A 209 50.44 -12.95 24.48
CA LEU A 209 51.85 -13.22 24.71
C LEU A 209 52.08 -14.63 24.17
N ASP A 210 52.88 -14.68 23.13
CA ASP A 210 53.75 -15.77 22.72
C ASP A 210 53.93 -16.85 23.80
N LEU A 211 53.29 -18.00 23.59
CA LEU A 211 53.74 -19.25 24.16
C LEU A 211 53.83 -20.28 23.03
N SER A 212 54.91 -20.13 22.27
CA SER A 212 55.55 -21.18 21.51
C SER A 212 55.65 -22.47 22.34
N SER A 213 54.88 -23.50 21.97
CA SER A 213 55.20 -24.89 22.29
C SER A 213 54.67 -25.78 21.18
N GLU A 214 55.60 -26.20 20.34
CA GLU A 214 55.44 -27.28 19.37
C GLU A 214 54.91 -28.54 20.06
N GLY A 215 53.98 -29.22 19.39
CA GLY A 215 53.29 -30.39 19.91
C GLY A 215 52.51 -31.08 18.80
N GLN A 216 53.26 -31.50 17.77
CA GLN A 216 52.82 -32.42 16.73
C GLN A 216 52.31 -33.72 17.38
N VAL A 217 51.00 -34.01 17.25
CA VAL A 217 50.50 -35.39 17.37
C VAL A 217 49.48 -35.65 16.27
N ASP A 218 49.78 -36.76 15.63
CA ASP A 218 49.27 -37.38 14.44
C ASP A 218 47.90 -38.05 14.64
N SER A 219 47.37 -38.51 13.52
CA SER A 219 46.51 -39.69 13.38
C SER A 219 44.98 -39.53 13.51
N SER A 220 44.33 -39.66 12.35
CA SER A 220 43.28 -40.63 12.01
C SER A 220 42.19 -40.97 13.04
N VAL A 221 40.93 -40.91 12.58
CA VAL A 221 39.86 -41.92 12.74
C VAL A 221 38.59 -41.33 12.08
N ASP A 222 38.19 -41.83 10.91
CA ASP A 222 37.25 -42.95 10.67
C ASP A 222 35.77 -42.55 10.86
N THR A 223 35.10 -42.37 9.71
CA THR A 223 33.92 -43.14 9.23
C THR A 223 32.56 -43.07 9.94
N SER A 224 31.53 -43.02 9.07
CA SER A 224 30.09 -43.36 9.27
C SER A 224 29.29 -42.42 10.21
N GLU A 225 28.00 -42.16 10.06
CA GLU A 225 26.89 -42.98 9.59
C GLU A 225 25.65 -42.10 9.30
N GLU A 226 24.70 -42.68 8.56
CA GLU A 226 23.42 -42.14 8.10
C GLU A 226 22.44 -41.71 9.21
N ALA A 227 21.48 -40.85 8.85
CA ALA A 227 20.07 -41.08 9.19
C ALA A 227 19.14 -40.17 8.37
N GLU A 228 18.41 -40.81 7.44
CA GLU A 228 17.15 -40.31 6.87
C GLU A 228 16.12 -40.04 7.97
N SER A 229 15.28 -39.02 7.79
CA SER A 229 13.95 -38.98 8.41
C SER A 229 12.96 -38.28 7.49
N SER A 230 12.34 -39.09 6.64
CA SER A 230 11.13 -38.78 5.88
C SER A 230 9.92 -39.07 6.77
N ALA A 231 9.17 -38.05 7.16
CA ALA A 231 7.83 -38.20 7.73
C ALA A 231 6.82 -37.44 6.86
N GLY A 232 5.91 -38.22 6.27
CA GLY A 232 4.91 -37.78 5.32
C GLY A 232 3.78 -36.94 5.92
N ILE A 233 3.08 -36.24 5.02
CA ILE A 233 1.84 -35.52 5.31
C ILE A 233 0.76 -36.16 4.44
N THR A 234 -0.18 -36.82 5.11
CA THR A 234 -1.42 -37.37 4.57
C THR A 234 -2.39 -36.23 4.23
N GLN A 235 -3.15 -36.40 3.15
CA GLN A 235 -4.14 -35.45 2.61
C GLN A 235 -5.38 -35.28 3.48
#